data_AF-A0A059DJU0-F1
#
_entry.id   AF-A0A059DJU0-F1
#
_cell.length_a   1.000
_cell.length_b   1.000
_cell.length_c   1.000
_cell.angle_alpha   90.00
_cell.angle_beta   90.00
_cell.angle_gamma   90.00
#
_symmetry.space_group_name_H-M   'P 1'
#
loop_
_entity.id
_entity.type
_entity.pdbx_description
1 polymer ?
#
loop_
_entity_poly.entity_id
_entity_poly.type
_entity_poly.pdbx_seq_one_letter_code
_entity_poly.pdbx_strand_id
1 'polypeptide(L)'
;METATEPPSDLPTDGGPDPLTPSLAAAAAAAAAADNDLLSGLESGRESLRDLRLESAAMEEDLVLAQRQRDEAIGRAASLSETVDGLSSERDSLRGRTFFGPGQKSQARNVREKKAEFNTHSLSLFLSLSVALASSKLAEFCRLGVTRNLSIAGSQSRLGQLGSSAVSPSLWESMNPSIGTKTELLKSLVVSTGPCSRNPHKSGSYQCKMPLDLTSRKFLLLPMNYGGTQARARAKNVFRKYSTSAKMAESLTYKDAGVNIDAGSELVRRIAKMAPGIGGFGGLFPLGDSYLVAGTDGVGTKLKLAFETGIHETIGIDLVAMSVNDIVTSGAKPLFFLDYFATSHLDVDLAEKVVKGIVDGCQQADCTLLGGETAEMPDFYAEGEYDISGFAVGIVKKDSVIDGKDIVAGDVLIGLPSSGVHSNGFSLVRRVLARSDLSLTDQLPGEAVTVGEALMAPTVIYVNQVLNLINKGGIKGIAHITGGGFTDNIPRVFPKGLGATIYGDSWVVPPLFKWIQKVGNIEDSEMRRTFNMGIGMVLVVSPEAALRILGDNEITAYRIGDVVNGEGVRYC
;
A
#
# COMPACT_ATOMS: atom_id res chain seq x y z
N MET A 1 -7.44 24.60 -110.97
CA MET A 1 -7.74 26.04 -111.02
C MET A 1 -8.27 26.39 -109.64
N GLU A 2 -7.43 26.83 -108.70
CA GLU A 2 -6.72 28.14 -108.69
C GLU A 2 -7.68 29.30 -108.37
N THR A 3 -7.35 30.29 -107.55
CA THR A 3 -6.14 30.54 -106.75
C THR A 3 -6.45 31.48 -105.58
N ALA A 4 -5.61 31.35 -104.56
CA ALA A 4 -5.38 32.23 -103.41
C ALA A 4 -5.37 33.76 -103.67
N THR A 5 -5.75 34.50 -102.62
CA THR A 5 -5.09 35.75 -102.16
C THR A 5 -5.29 35.95 -100.64
N GLU A 6 -4.22 36.37 -99.97
CA GLU A 6 -4.06 36.77 -98.55
C GLU A 6 -3.47 38.21 -98.53
N PRO A 7 -3.15 38.86 -97.39
CA PRO A 7 -3.71 38.92 -96.01
C PRO A 7 -3.97 40.43 -95.62
N PRO A 8 -3.93 40.95 -94.35
CA PRO A 8 -3.84 40.41 -92.96
C PRO A 8 -5.00 40.94 -92.04
N SER A 9 -4.99 41.07 -90.69
CA SER A 9 -3.99 40.92 -89.59
C SER A 9 -4.63 40.57 -88.21
N ASP A 10 -3.75 40.37 -87.22
CA ASP A 10 -3.93 40.47 -85.74
C ASP A 10 -4.67 39.36 -84.93
N LEU A 11 -4.26 39.23 -83.67
CA LEU A 11 -4.35 38.11 -82.69
C LEU A 11 -5.43 38.32 -81.59
N PRO A 12 -5.65 37.44 -80.55
CA PRO A 12 -5.15 36.08 -80.22
C PRO A 12 -6.26 35.05 -79.77
N THR A 13 -5.84 33.90 -79.22
CA THR A 13 -6.56 32.67 -78.83
C THR A 13 -7.13 32.59 -77.39
N ASP A 14 -8.19 31.79 -77.16
CA ASP A 14 -8.42 31.01 -75.92
C ASP A 14 -9.31 29.76 -76.18
N GLY A 15 -9.20 28.71 -75.36
CA GLY A 15 -9.98 27.47 -75.46
C GLY A 15 -9.40 26.26 -74.69
N GLY A 16 -9.78 26.09 -73.41
CA GLY A 16 -9.31 24.99 -72.54
C GLY A 16 -10.25 23.78 -72.43
N PRO A 17 -9.78 22.60 -71.94
CA PRO A 17 -10.55 21.36 -71.81
C PRO A 17 -11.22 21.15 -70.42
N ASP A 18 -12.18 20.21 -70.40
CA ASP A 18 -13.19 19.93 -69.36
C ASP A 18 -12.66 19.16 -68.10
N PRO A 19 -13.00 19.53 -66.85
CA PRO A 19 -12.27 19.05 -65.65
C PRO A 19 -12.87 17.84 -64.89
N LEU A 20 -13.79 17.06 -65.47
CA LEU A 20 -14.58 16.05 -64.71
C LEU A 20 -14.05 14.60 -64.70
N THR A 21 -13.03 14.26 -65.48
CA THR A 21 -12.51 12.87 -65.58
C THR A 21 -11.59 12.38 -64.45
N PRO A 22 -10.75 13.20 -63.76
CA PRO A 22 -9.84 12.68 -62.73
C PRO A 22 -10.55 12.21 -61.44
N SER A 23 -11.72 12.77 -61.14
CA SER A 23 -12.46 12.55 -59.89
C SER A 23 -12.97 11.11 -59.72
N LEU A 24 -13.54 10.54 -60.78
CA LEU A 24 -14.13 9.19 -60.76
C LEU A 24 -13.07 8.08 -60.61
N ALA A 25 -11.89 8.24 -61.20
CA ALA A 25 -10.79 7.29 -61.07
C ALA A 25 -10.22 7.25 -59.65
N ALA A 26 -10.08 8.41 -59.01
CA ALA A 26 -9.63 8.51 -57.61
C ALA A 26 -10.65 7.90 -56.63
N ALA A 27 -11.95 8.15 -56.84
CA ALA A 27 -13.01 7.56 -56.02
C ALA A 27 -13.06 6.02 -56.11
N ALA A 28 -12.89 5.45 -57.31
CA ALA A 28 -12.85 4.00 -57.51
C ALA A 28 -11.62 3.35 -56.83
N ALA A 29 -10.46 4.00 -56.89
CA ALA A 29 -9.25 3.52 -56.22
C ALA A 29 -9.38 3.54 -54.68
N ALA A 30 -10.00 4.58 -54.13
CA ALA A 30 -10.25 4.68 -52.68
C ALA A 30 -11.24 3.61 -52.19
N ALA A 31 -12.28 3.30 -52.96
CA ALA A 31 -13.23 2.23 -52.63
C ALA A 31 -12.55 0.84 -52.62
N ALA A 32 -11.72 0.55 -53.63
CA ALA A 32 -10.97 -0.71 -53.71
C ALA A 32 -9.94 -0.88 -52.58
N ALA A 33 -9.34 0.22 -52.11
CA ALA A 33 -8.46 0.19 -50.94
C ALA A 33 -9.24 -0.13 -49.64
N ALA A 34 -10.41 0.49 -49.45
CA ALA A 34 -11.25 0.26 -48.29
C ALA A 34 -11.78 -1.19 -48.19
N ASP A 35 -12.13 -1.82 -49.32
CA ASP A 35 -12.54 -3.23 -49.35
C ASP A 35 -11.39 -4.18 -48.96
N ASN A 36 -10.15 -3.87 -49.35
CA ASN A 36 -8.96 -4.65 -48.95
C ASN A 36 -8.63 -4.51 -47.45
N ASP A 37 -8.75 -3.31 -46.88
CA ASP A 37 -8.60 -3.09 -45.44
C ASP A 37 -9.70 -3.81 -44.64
N LEU A 38 -10.94 -3.85 -45.16
CA LEU A 38 -12.03 -4.60 -44.55
C LEU A 38 -11.79 -6.13 -44.59
N LEU A 39 -11.30 -6.65 -45.72
CA LEU A 39 -10.97 -8.07 -45.88
C LEU A 39 -9.82 -8.51 -44.97
N SER A 40 -8.73 -7.75 -44.89
CA SER A 40 -7.61 -8.05 -44.01
C SER A 40 -7.99 -7.97 -42.52
N GLY A 41 -8.85 -7.03 -42.14
CA GLY A 41 -9.44 -6.97 -40.79
C GLY A 41 -10.30 -8.20 -40.46
N LEU A 42 -11.07 -8.72 -41.42
CA LEU A 42 -11.87 -9.94 -41.26
C LEU A 42 -11.02 -11.21 -41.18
N GLU A 43 -9.89 -11.28 -41.86
CA GLU A 43 -8.94 -12.40 -41.76
C GLU A 43 -8.20 -12.38 -40.41
N SER A 44 -7.67 -11.23 -39.98
CA SER A 44 -7.05 -11.05 -38.66
C SER A 44 -8.03 -11.38 -37.51
N GLY A 45 -9.29 -10.97 -37.63
CA GLY A 45 -10.35 -11.37 -36.70
C GLY A 45 -10.66 -12.87 -36.69
N ARG A 46 -10.52 -13.56 -37.83
CA ARG A 46 -10.69 -15.02 -37.91
C ARG A 46 -9.52 -15.79 -37.30
N GLU A 47 -8.29 -15.31 -37.42
CA GLU A 47 -7.12 -15.90 -36.77
C GLU A 47 -7.21 -15.70 -35.25
N SER A 48 -7.51 -14.49 -34.78
CA SER A 48 -7.76 -14.21 -33.36
C SER A 48 -8.85 -15.12 -32.75
N LEU A 49 -9.91 -15.41 -33.50
CA LEU A 49 -10.98 -16.33 -33.07
C LEU A 49 -10.61 -17.83 -33.14
N ARG A 50 -9.56 -18.20 -33.89
CA ARG A 50 -8.99 -19.55 -33.87
C ARG A 50 -8.08 -19.72 -32.66
N ASP A 51 -7.24 -18.74 -32.37
CA ASP A 51 -6.31 -18.77 -31.24
C ASP A 51 -7.06 -18.84 -29.91
N LEU A 52 -8.08 -18.00 -29.71
CA LEU A 52 -8.97 -18.07 -28.54
C LEU A 52 -9.70 -19.41 -28.38
N ARG A 53 -9.95 -20.15 -29.48
CA ARG A 53 -10.54 -21.50 -29.41
C ARG A 53 -9.51 -22.56 -29.05
N LEU A 54 -8.26 -22.41 -29.49
CA LEU A 54 -7.16 -23.30 -29.12
C LEU A 54 -6.78 -23.11 -27.63
N GLU A 55 -6.70 -21.87 -27.16
CA GLU A 55 -6.52 -21.55 -25.73
C GLU A 55 -7.67 -22.11 -24.88
N SER A 56 -8.92 -21.94 -25.31
CA SER A 56 -10.08 -22.51 -24.61
C SER A 56 -10.07 -24.04 -24.56
N ALA A 57 -9.55 -24.72 -25.58
CA ALA A 57 -9.44 -26.18 -25.60
C ALA A 57 -8.31 -26.66 -24.66
N ALA A 58 -7.15 -25.98 -24.67
CA ALA A 58 -6.05 -26.28 -23.74
C ALA A 58 -6.47 -26.09 -22.27
N MET A 59 -7.19 -25.02 -21.96
CA MET A 59 -7.75 -24.80 -20.62
C MET A 59 -8.73 -25.90 -20.19
N GLU A 60 -9.45 -26.53 -21.12
CA GLU A 60 -10.41 -27.60 -20.80
C GLU A 60 -9.69 -28.94 -20.51
N GLU A 61 -8.60 -29.25 -21.23
CA GLU A 61 -7.73 -30.39 -20.89
C GLU A 61 -7.03 -30.22 -19.54
N ASP A 62 -6.50 -29.03 -19.24
CA ASP A 62 -5.91 -28.70 -17.94
C ASP A 62 -6.92 -28.83 -16.78
N LEU A 63 -8.19 -28.45 -17.02
CA LEU A 63 -9.26 -28.59 -16.03
C LEU A 63 -9.57 -30.06 -15.70
N VAL A 64 -9.59 -30.92 -16.73
CA VAL A 64 -9.79 -32.38 -16.57
C VAL A 64 -8.60 -33.01 -15.84
N LEU A 65 -7.37 -32.57 -16.13
CA LEU A 65 -6.17 -33.02 -15.42
C LEU A 65 -6.21 -32.60 -13.94
N ALA A 66 -6.58 -31.35 -13.65
CA ALA A 66 -6.73 -30.85 -12.28
C ALA A 66 -7.83 -31.58 -11.48
N GLN A 67 -8.97 -31.88 -12.11
CA GLN A 67 -10.04 -32.70 -11.50
C GLN A 67 -9.53 -34.10 -11.15
N ARG A 68 -8.82 -34.77 -12.08
CA ARG A 68 -8.24 -36.10 -11.84
C ARG A 68 -7.23 -36.10 -10.70
N GLN A 69 -6.37 -35.08 -10.62
CA GLN A 69 -5.42 -34.92 -9.51
C GLN A 69 -6.14 -34.69 -8.17
N ARG A 70 -7.24 -33.93 -8.16
CA ARG A 70 -8.07 -33.71 -6.97
C ARG A 70 -8.69 -35.02 -6.47
N ASP A 71 -9.26 -35.81 -7.36
CA ASP A 71 -9.96 -37.04 -6.97
C ASP A 71 -8.97 -38.15 -6.53
N GLU A 72 -7.77 -38.21 -7.13
CA GLU A 72 -6.68 -39.04 -6.59
C GLU A 72 -6.23 -38.58 -5.19
N ALA A 73 -6.16 -37.27 -4.94
CA ALA A 73 -5.77 -36.74 -3.64
C ALA A 73 -6.83 -37.05 -2.55
N ILE A 74 -8.13 -36.95 -2.90
CA ILE A 74 -9.26 -37.36 -2.04
C ILE A 74 -9.17 -38.86 -1.72
N GLY A 75 -8.90 -39.72 -2.72
CA GLY A 75 -8.74 -41.16 -2.51
C GLY A 75 -7.59 -41.51 -1.56
N ARG A 76 -6.44 -40.83 -1.68
CA ARG A 76 -5.30 -41.00 -0.77
C ARG A 76 -5.63 -40.51 0.65
N ALA A 77 -6.37 -39.41 0.80
CA ALA A 77 -6.79 -38.89 2.09
C ALA A 77 -7.76 -39.85 2.82
N ALA A 78 -8.70 -40.45 2.11
CA ALA A 78 -9.61 -41.46 2.67
C ALA A 78 -8.85 -42.69 3.21
N SER A 79 -7.92 -43.24 2.43
CA SER A 79 -7.08 -44.37 2.86
C SER A 79 -6.18 -44.04 4.06
N LEU A 80 -5.66 -42.80 4.15
CA LEU A 80 -4.96 -42.35 5.35
C LEU A 80 -5.88 -42.24 6.57
N SER A 81 -7.13 -41.79 6.41
CA SER A 81 -8.10 -41.70 7.51
C SER A 81 -8.37 -43.08 8.12
N GLU A 82 -8.69 -44.08 7.30
CA GLU A 82 -8.89 -45.46 7.77
C GLU A 82 -7.65 -46.00 8.51
N THR A 83 -6.45 -45.66 8.04
CA THR A 83 -5.18 -46.03 8.69
C THR A 83 -5.02 -45.34 10.06
N VAL A 84 -5.43 -44.08 10.20
CA VAL A 84 -5.35 -43.30 11.45
C VAL A 84 -6.41 -43.75 12.46
N ASP A 85 -7.60 -44.13 11.99
CA ASP A 85 -8.68 -44.68 12.83
C ASP A 85 -8.31 -46.07 13.36
N GLY A 86 -7.72 -46.93 12.52
CA GLY A 86 -7.15 -48.21 12.94
C GLY A 86 -6.08 -48.07 14.03
N LEU A 87 -5.15 -47.14 13.86
CA LEU A 87 -4.10 -46.83 14.86
C LEU A 87 -4.67 -46.21 16.15
N SER A 88 -5.77 -45.46 16.06
CA SER A 88 -6.45 -44.89 17.24
C SER A 88 -7.18 -45.96 18.05
N SER A 89 -7.83 -46.92 17.38
CA SER A 89 -8.41 -48.11 18.01
C SER A 89 -7.35 -48.96 18.71
N GLU A 90 -6.21 -49.20 18.06
CA GLU A 90 -5.09 -49.95 18.64
C GLU A 90 -4.51 -49.25 19.89
N ARG A 91 -4.31 -47.92 19.82
CA ARG A 91 -3.90 -47.08 20.96
C ARG A 91 -4.85 -47.16 22.15
N ASP A 92 -6.16 -47.14 21.90
CA ASP A 92 -7.14 -47.12 22.98
C ASP A 92 -7.29 -48.52 23.62
N SER A 93 -7.00 -49.61 22.89
CA SER A 93 -6.80 -50.94 23.49
C SER A 93 -5.58 -51.01 24.43
N LEU A 94 -4.51 -50.26 24.12
CA LEU A 94 -3.28 -50.21 24.92
C LEU A 94 -3.41 -49.36 26.20
N ARG A 95 -4.36 -48.41 26.25
CA ARG A 95 -4.64 -47.61 27.45
C ARG A 95 -5.20 -48.41 28.62
N GLY A 96 -5.74 -49.61 28.39
CA GLY A 96 -6.27 -50.50 29.43
C GLY A 96 -5.21 -51.31 30.21
N ARG A 97 -3.91 -51.19 29.91
CA ARG A 97 -2.85 -52.00 30.54
C ARG A 97 -1.81 -51.14 31.25
N THR A 98 -1.89 -51.10 32.57
CA THR A 98 -0.91 -50.45 33.45
C THR A 98 0.34 -51.32 33.64
N PHE A 99 1.34 -51.18 32.77
CA PHE A 99 2.80 -51.30 33.04
C PHE A 99 3.54 -51.29 31.68
N PHE A 100 4.37 -50.29 31.42
CA PHE A 100 5.03 -50.10 30.10
C PHE A 100 6.49 -50.57 30.09
N GLY A 101 6.81 -51.49 29.18
CA GLY A 101 8.15 -52.05 28.99
C GLY A 101 8.96 -51.38 27.88
N PRO A 102 10.28 -51.68 27.74
CA PRO A 102 11.17 -50.98 26.79
C PRO A 102 10.73 -50.99 25.32
N GLY A 103 10.01 -52.04 24.88
CA GLY A 103 9.53 -52.17 23.51
C GLY A 103 8.50 -51.12 23.07
N GLN A 104 7.72 -50.55 23.99
CA GLN A 104 6.63 -49.61 23.61
C GLN A 104 7.12 -48.19 23.26
N LYS A 105 8.42 -47.89 23.49
CA LYS A 105 9.02 -46.62 23.05
C LYS A 105 9.20 -46.52 21.52
N SER A 106 9.35 -47.64 20.80
CA SER A 106 9.39 -47.61 19.33
C SER A 106 7.99 -47.37 18.74
N GLN A 107 6.96 -47.98 19.31
CA GLN A 107 5.57 -47.83 18.88
C GLN A 107 5.10 -46.37 19.03
N ALA A 108 5.40 -45.72 20.16
CA ALA A 108 5.10 -44.30 20.36
C ALA A 108 5.86 -43.34 19.41
N ARG A 109 7.05 -43.75 18.94
CA ARG A 109 7.81 -43.01 17.92
C ARG A 109 7.18 -43.15 16.53
N ASN A 110 6.77 -44.36 16.16
CA ASN A 110 6.10 -44.66 14.89
C ASN A 110 4.77 -43.88 14.76
N VAL A 111 4.00 -43.77 15.84
CA VAL A 111 2.79 -42.91 15.89
C VAL A 111 3.11 -41.41 15.72
N ARG A 112 4.25 -40.93 16.23
CA ARG A 112 4.70 -39.55 16.02
C ARG A 112 5.15 -39.27 14.58
N GLU A 113 5.86 -40.21 13.98
CA GLU A 113 6.33 -40.12 12.60
C GLU A 113 5.15 -40.16 11.61
N LYS A 114 4.19 -41.09 11.78
CA LYS A 114 2.93 -41.09 11.00
C LYS A 114 2.05 -39.84 11.19
N LYS A 115 2.05 -39.24 12.39
CA LYS A 115 1.33 -37.97 12.62
C LYS A 115 2.01 -36.77 11.93
N ALA A 116 3.35 -36.81 11.77
CA ALA A 116 4.06 -35.82 10.97
C ALA A 116 3.73 -35.99 9.48
N GLU A 117 3.73 -37.23 8.96
CA GLU A 117 3.31 -37.53 7.58
C GLU A 117 1.88 -37.04 7.29
N PHE A 118 0.93 -37.33 8.19
CA PHE A 118 -0.45 -36.85 8.10
C PHE A 118 -0.49 -35.31 7.98
N ASN A 119 0.18 -34.58 8.86
CA ASN A 119 0.20 -33.11 8.81
C ASN A 119 0.80 -32.57 7.50
N THR A 120 1.87 -33.17 6.97
CA THR A 120 2.42 -32.78 5.65
C THR A 120 1.48 -33.10 4.49
N HIS A 121 0.75 -34.22 4.56
CA HIS A 121 -0.25 -34.54 3.54
C HIS A 121 -1.49 -33.66 3.64
N SER A 122 -1.94 -33.27 4.85
CA SER A 122 -3.01 -32.27 5.03
C SER A 122 -2.63 -30.92 4.45
N LEU A 123 -1.40 -30.45 4.66
CA LEU A 123 -0.87 -29.21 4.06
C LEU A 123 -0.82 -29.28 2.52
N SER A 124 -0.37 -30.41 1.97
CA SER A 124 -0.39 -30.65 0.52
C SER A 124 -1.81 -30.64 -0.05
N LEU A 125 -2.74 -31.33 0.64
CA LEU A 125 -4.15 -31.38 0.26
C LEU A 125 -4.79 -29.99 0.27
N PHE A 126 -4.48 -29.19 1.29
CA PHE A 126 -4.97 -27.82 1.41
C PHE A 126 -4.46 -26.94 0.26
N LEU A 127 -3.16 -27.00 -0.06
CA LEU A 127 -2.61 -26.31 -1.24
C LEU A 127 -3.31 -26.74 -2.55
N SER A 128 -3.46 -28.05 -2.78
CA SER A 128 -4.12 -28.57 -3.99
C SER A 128 -5.59 -28.14 -4.08
N LEU A 129 -6.33 -28.10 -2.97
CA LEU A 129 -7.70 -27.58 -2.95
C LEU A 129 -7.76 -26.08 -3.20
N SER A 130 -6.85 -25.28 -2.61
CA SER A 130 -6.76 -23.84 -2.86
C SER A 130 -6.48 -23.53 -4.33
N VAL A 131 -5.55 -24.26 -4.96
CA VAL A 131 -5.26 -24.13 -6.39
C VAL A 131 -6.49 -24.52 -7.23
N ALA A 132 -7.14 -25.65 -6.95
CA ALA A 132 -8.33 -26.08 -7.69
C ALA A 132 -9.52 -25.11 -7.55
N LEU A 133 -9.71 -24.51 -6.37
CA LEU A 133 -10.72 -23.47 -6.11
C LEU A 133 -10.41 -22.18 -6.88
N ALA A 134 -9.14 -21.78 -6.95
CA ALA A 134 -8.71 -20.63 -7.74
C ALA A 134 -8.96 -20.87 -9.24
N SER A 135 -8.54 -22.02 -9.79
CA SER A 135 -8.78 -22.40 -11.19
C SER A 135 -10.28 -22.47 -11.54
N SER A 136 -11.10 -23.03 -10.64
CA SER A 136 -12.55 -23.10 -10.84
C SER A 136 -13.21 -21.72 -10.88
N LYS A 137 -12.83 -20.81 -9.97
CA LYS A 137 -13.32 -19.41 -10.00
C LYS A 137 -12.85 -18.67 -11.25
N LEU A 138 -11.61 -18.89 -11.69
CA LEU A 138 -11.08 -18.29 -12.91
C LEU A 138 -11.88 -18.73 -14.16
N ALA A 139 -12.15 -20.05 -14.28
CA ALA A 139 -12.92 -20.60 -15.39
C ALA A 139 -14.39 -20.12 -15.40
N GLU A 140 -15.01 -19.96 -14.23
CA GLU A 140 -16.35 -19.37 -14.08
C GLU A 140 -16.35 -17.89 -14.51
N PHE A 141 -15.32 -17.13 -14.14
CA PHE A 141 -15.12 -15.74 -14.56
C PHE A 141 -14.95 -15.61 -16.09
N CYS A 142 -14.14 -16.49 -16.70
CA CYS A 142 -13.99 -16.57 -18.16
C CYS A 142 -15.31 -16.89 -18.86
N ARG A 143 -16.11 -17.83 -18.36
CA ARG A 143 -17.45 -18.16 -18.91
C ARG A 143 -18.42 -16.97 -18.81
N LEU A 144 -18.39 -16.23 -17.71
CA LEU A 144 -19.21 -15.02 -17.51
C LEU A 144 -18.77 -13.86 -18.42
N GLY A 145 -17.47 -13.70 -18.66
CA GLY A 145 -16.92 -12.73 -19.62
C GLY A 145 -17.31 -13.03 -21.07
N VAL A 146 -17.17 -14.30 -21.49
CA VAL A 146 -17.52 -14.75 -22.85
C VAL A 146 -19.02 -14.62 -23.13
N THR A 147 -19.88 -14.99 -22.17
CA THR A 147 -21.34 -14.85 -22.32
C THR A 147 -21.81 -13.39 -22.36
N ARG A 148 -21.20 -12.48 -21.58
CA ARG A 148 -21.46 -11.03 -21.70
C ARG A 148 -21.07 -10.48 -23.07
N ASN A 149 -19.88 -10.81 -23.59
CA ASN A 149 -19.43 -10.33 -24.89
C ASN A 149 -20.29 -10.88 -26.05
N LEU A 150 -20.72 -12.14 -25.98
CA LEU A 150 -21.65 -12.73 -26.95
C LEU A 150 -23.05 -12.08 -26.87
N SER A 151 -23.54 -11.72 -25.68
CA SER A 151 -24.82 -11.03 -25.52
C SER A 151 -24.81 -9.61 -26.09
N ILE A 152 -23.66 -8.93 -26.05
CA ILE A 152 -23.50 -7.58 -26.62
C ILE A 152 -23.44 -7.67 -28.14
N ALA A 153 -22.62 -8.59 -28.69
CA ALA A 153 -22.48 -8.81 -30.13
C ALA A 153 -23.78 -9.32 -30.80
N GLY A 154 -24.56 -10.17 -30.11
CA GLY A 154 -25.79 -10.77 -30.64
C GLY A 154 -26.96 -9.81 -30.87
N SER A 155 -26.82 -8.52 -30.49
CA SER A 155 -27.89 -7.52 -30.59
C SER A 155 -27.88 -6.69 -31.89
N GLN A 156 -26.84 -6.78 -32.73
CA GLN A 156 -26.66 -5.89 -33.90
C GLN A 156 -26.69 -6.54 -35.29
N SER A 157 -26.83 -7.87 -35.43
CA SER A 157 -26.86 -8.52 -36.75
C SER A 157 -28.10 -9.39 -36.99
N ARG A 158 -29.10 -8.81 -37.67
CA ARG A 158 -30.26 -9.57 -38.16
C ARG A 158 -30.71 -9.07 -39.54
N LEU A 159 -30.08 -9.58 -40.61
CA LEU A 159 -30.60 -9.65 -41.99
C LEU A 159 -29.57 -10.37 -42.90
N GLY A 160 -30.04 -11.23 -43.83
CA GLY A 160 -29.23 -11.78 -44.93
C GLY A 160 -28.79 -13.25 -44.80
N GLN A 161 -29.59 -14.17 -45.31
CA GLN A 161 -29.14 -15.52 -45.71
C GLN A 161 -28.73 -15.52 -47.18
N LEU A 162 -27.69 -16.28 -47.55
CA LEU A 162 -27.68 -17.33 -48.60
C LEU A 162 -26.24 -17.70 -49.03
N GLY A 163 -26.05 -18.92 -49.53
CA GLY A 163 -24.90 -19.27 -50.38
C GLY A 163 -23.89 -20.26 -49.79
N SER A 164 -24.07 -21.55 -50.08
CA SER A 164 -23.09 -22.61 -49.82
C SER A 164 -22.04 -22.71 -50.92
N SER A 165 -20.80 -23.06 -50.57
CA SER A 165 -19.98 -23.97 -51.38
C SER A 165 -18.86 -24.59 -50.52
N ALA A 166 -18.42 -25.79 -50.90
CA ALA A 166 -17.45 -26.59 -50.17
C ALA A 166 -16.14 -26.73 -50.96
N VAL A 167 -15.00 -26.74 -50.25
CA VAL A 167 -13.72 -27.30 -50.73
C VAL A 167 -13.07 -28.07 -49.58
N SER A 168 -12.38 -29.16 -49.91
CA SER A 168 -11.82 -30.16 -49.01
C SER A 168 -10.27 -30.09 -48.96
N PRO A 169 -9.55 -30.93 -48.18
CA PRO A 169 -8.32 -30.50 -47.49
C PRO A 169 -7.00 -31.03 -48.08
N SER A 170 -5.85 -30.46 -47.66
CA SER A 170 -4.59 -31.22 -47.50
C SER A 170 -3.45 -30.47 -46.78
N LEU A 171 -2.64 -31.25 -46.03
CA LEU A 171 -1.18 -31.17 -45.78
C LEU A 171 -0.54 -29.93 -45.11
N TRP A 172 -0.01 -30.12 -43.89
CA TRP A 172 1.45 -30.32 -43.65
C TRP A 172 1.72 -30.79 -42.20
N GLU A 173 2.78 -31.58 -41.99
CA GLU A 173 3.17 -32.24 -40.74
C GLU A 173 4.39 -31.58 -40.07
N SER A 174 4.63 -31.92 -38.78
CA SER A 174 5.89 -31.70 -38.03
C SER A 174 6.19 -30.24 -37.62
N MET A 175 6.91 -29.96 -36.52
CA MET A 175 7.76 -30.80 -35.65
C MET A 175 7.56 -30.48 -34.16
N ASN A 176 7.79 -31.46 -33.30
CA ASN A 176 8.08 -31.32 -31.86
C ASN A 176 9.31 -32.22 -31.59
N PRO A 177 10.26 -31.87 -30.71
CA PRO A 177 10.24 -32.58 -29.42
C PRO A 177 10.87 -31.88 -28.19
N SER A 178 10.50 -32.47 -27.03
CA SER A 178 11.30 -32.67 -25.81
C SER A 178 11.41 -31.56 -24.76
N ILE A 179 10.54 -31.70 -23.75
CA ILE A 179 10.77 -31.23 -22.38
C ILE A 179 11.80 -32.16 -21.72
N GLY A 180 12.89 -31.60 -21.20
CA GLY A 180 13.90 -32.33 -20.42
C GLY A 180 13.79 -32.03 -18.92
N THR A 181 13.17 -32.93 -18.15
CA THR A 181 13.19 -32.86 -16.68
C THR A 181 14.53 -33.36 -16.14
N LYS A 182 15.14 -32.60 -15.22
CA LYS A 182 16.27 -33.06 -14.39
C LYS A 182 16.03 -32.75 -12.91
N THR A 183 15.47 -33.74 -12.23
CA THR A 183 15.61 -33.92 -10.78
C THR A 183 16.99 -34.54 -10.50
N GLU A 184 17.73 -33.96 -9.56
CA GLU A 184 18.92 -34.58 -8.97
C GLU A 184 18.92 -34.40 -7.45
N LEU A 185 19.55 -35.33 -6.73
CA LEU A 185 19.31 -35.59 -5.31
C LEU A 185 20.63 -35.74 -4.52
N LEU A 186 20.63 -35.12 -3.33
CA LEU A 186 21.33 -35.55 -2.10
C LEU A 186 22.83 -35.22 -1.81
N LYS A 187 22.98 -34.67 -0.59
CA LYS A 187 23.98 -34.96 0.48
C LYS A 187 25.40 -34.37 0.43
N SER A 188 25.66 -33.46 1.36
CA SER A 188 26.67 -33.59 2.46
C SER A 188 26.48 -32.44 3.49
N LEU A 189 26.26 -32.72 4.80
CA LEU A 189 27.25 -32.71 5.92
C LEU A 189 27.79 -31.29 6.27
N VAL A 190 27.81 -30.75 7.50
CA VAL A 190 27.41 -31.15 8.89
C VAL A 190 27.06 -29.86 9.67
N VAL A 191 26.12 -29.90 10.62
CA VAL A 191 26.01 -28.88 11.70
C VAL A 191 26.33 -29.53 13.05
N SER A 192 27.27 -28.94 13.79
CA SER A 192 27.70 -29.42 15.11
C SER A 192 26.67 -29.04 16.20
N THR A 193 26.29 -30.01 17.03
CA THR A 193 25.45 -29.79 18.21
C THR A 193 26.29 -29.71 19.49
N GLY A 194 26.42 -28.50 20.03
CA GLY A 194 27.03 -28.26 21.35
C GLY A 194 25.97 -28.20 22.47
N PRO A 195 26.14 -28.90 23.60
CA PRO A 195 25.15 -28.92 24.68
C PRO A 195 25.26 -27.67 25.57
N CYS A 196 24.14 -26.97 25.80
CA CYS A 196 24.08 -25.87 26.74
C CYS A 196 23.88 -26.39 28.19
N SER A 197 24.78 -26.04 29.10
CA SER A 197 24.76 -26.52 30.49
C SER A 197 23.74 -25.77 31.35
N ARG A 198 22.96 -26.53 32.13
CA ARG A 198 22.18 -25.97 33.25
C ARG A 198 23.11 -25.67 34.42
N ASN A 199 22.83 -24.60 35.16
CA ASN A 199 23.19 -24.54 36.59
C ASN A 199 22.14 -23.71 37.37
N PRO A 200 21.64 -24.19 38.53
CA PRO A 200 20.58 -23.51 39.29
C PRO A 200 21.09 -22.65 40.46
N HIS A 201 20.14 -21.97 41.12
CA HIS A 201 20.24 -21.20 42.38
C HIS A 201 20.83 -19.78 42.33
N LYS A 202 19.95 -18.80 42.62
CA LYS A 202 20.06 -18.00 43.86
C LYS A 202 18.68 -17.46 44.27
N SER A 203 18.35 -17.63 45.54
CA SER A 203 17.12 -17.16 46.18
C SER A 203 17.27 -15.73 46.69
N GLY A 204 16.26 -14.89 46.50
CA GLY A 204 16.20 -13.53 47.07
C GLY A 204 14.75 -13.13 47.36
N SER A 205 14.36 -13.20 48.63
CA SER A 205 13.02 -12.85 49.11
C SER A 205 12.90 -11.36 49.44
N TYR A 206 11.87 -10.69 48.93
CA TYR A 206 11.46 -9.37 49.42
C TYR A 206 9.95 -9.32 49.68
N GLN A 207 9.57 -9.09 50.94
CA GLN A 207 8.22 -8.74 51.38
C GLN A 207 8.26 -7.34 52.00
N CYS A 208 7.36 -6.45 51.56
CA CYS A 208 6.66 -5.45 52.40
C CYS A 208 5.55 -4.81 51.57
N LYS A 209 4.27 -5.05 51.89
CA LYS A 209 3.42 -4.33 52.87
C LYS A 209 2.68 -3.14 52.26
N MET A 210 1.41 -3.39 51.92
CA MET A 210 0.35 -2.39 51.81
C MET A 210 -0.17 -2.00 53.20
N PRO A 211 -0.58 -0.75 53.43
CA PRO A 211 -1.50 -0.38 54.50
C PRO A 211 -2.89 -0.09 53.93
N LEU A 212 -3.85 -0.94 54.25
CA LEU A 212 -5.26 -0.54 54.36
C LEU A 212 -5.45 0.01 55.78
N ASP A 213 -6.08 1.18 55.92
CA ASP A 213 -6.90 1.43 57.11
C ASP A 213 -8.09 2.35 56.78
N LEU A 214 -9.16 2.16 57.54
CA LEU A 214 -10.50 2.71 57.35
C LEU A 214 -10.99 3.27 58.69
N THR A 215 -11.96 4.18 58.65
CA THR A 215 -12.62 4.82 59.82
C THR A 215 -11.76 5.88 60.55
N SER A 216 -12.19 7.13 60.63
CA SER A 216 -13.22 7.49 61.62
C SER A 216 -13.90 8.84 61.30
N ARG A 217 -15.23 8.86 61.43
CA ARG A 217 -16.01 10.11 61.50
C ARG A 217 -15.83 10.76 62.87
N LYS A 218 -15.68 12.08 62.94
CA LYS A 218 -16.22 12.88 64.06
C LYS A 218 -16.54 14.32 63.64
N PHE A 219 -17.83 14.62 63.66
CA PHE A 219 -18.37 15.98 63.66
C PHE A 219 -17.97 16.71 64.94
N LEU A 220 -17.72 18.02 64.86
CA LEU A 220 -18.08 18.95 65.93
C LEU A 220 -18.19 20.39 65.40
N LEU A 221 -19.19 21.11 65.91
CA LEU A 221 -19.60 22.43 65.45
C LEU A 221 -18.86 23.55 66.22
N LEU A 222 -18.60 24.65 65.50
CA LEU A 222 -18.76 26.08 65.86
C LEU A 222 -18.78 26.50 67.35
N PRO A 223 -18.13 27.63 67.71
CA PRO A 223 -18.77 28.92 67.42
C PRO A 223 -17.85 30.06 66.92
N MET A 224 -18.47 31.06 66.27
CA MET A 224 -17.90 32.39 66.08
C MET A 224 -17.90 33.19 67.38
N ASN A 225 -16.91 34.06 67.59
CA ASN A 225 -17.19 35.36 68.21
C ASN A 225 -16.20 36.47 67.80
N TYR A 226 -16.64 37.71 67.93
CA TYR A 226 -15.98 38.95 67.50
C TYR A 226 -14.79 39.37 68.39
N GLY A 227 -13.84 40.13 67.82
CA GLY A 227 -12.80 40.85 68.58
C GLY A 227 -11.70 41.42 67.68
N GLY A 228 -11.70 42.75 67.47
CA GLY A 228 -10.77 43.42 66.55
C GLY A 228 -9.40 43.76 67.13
N THR A 229 -8.64 44.52 66.32
CA THR A 229 -7.37 45.23 66.63
C THR A 229 -6.09 44.41 66.89
N GLN A 230 -5.43 43.97 65.80
CA GLN A 230 -3.97 44.17 65.63
C GLN A 230 -3.50 44.07 64.17
N ALA A 231 -4.00 44.97 63.32
CA ALA A 231 -3.50 45.15 61.96
C ALA A 231 -2.20 45.99 61.96
N ARG A 232 -1.01 45.35 62.10
CA ARG A 232 0.33 45.82 61.63
C ARG A 232 1.52 44.94 62.10
N ALA A 233 1.52 43.63 61.84
CA ALA A 233 2.72 42.79 62.03
C ALA A 233 2.79 41.47 61.23
N ARG A 234 2.01 41.28 60.16
CA ARG A 234 2.03 40.04 59.34
C ARG A 234 1.99 40.31 57.84
N ALA A 235 3.06 40.94 57.33
CA ALA A 235 3.24 41.19 55.88
C ALA A 235 4.66 40.86 55.36
N LYS A 236 5.46 40.10 56.11
CA LYS A 236 6.87 39.78 55.74
C LYS A 236 7.28 38.31 55.91
N ASN A 237 6.35 37.36 56.01
CA ASN A 237 6.68 35.92 56.10
C ASN A 237 5.74 34.98 55.33
N VAL A 238 5.03 35.47 54.30
CA VAL A 238 4.31 34.62 53.33
C VAL A 238 5.09 34.51 51.99
N PHE A 239 5.99 35.45 51.72
CA PHE A 239 6.87 35.46 50.54
C PHE A 239 8.17 34.63 50.71
N ARG A 240 8.06 33.40 51.23
CA ARG A 240 9.19 32.43 51.22
C ARG A 240 8.77 30.95 51.23
N LYS A 241 7.69 30.59 50.53
CA LYS A 241 7.41 29.16 50.23
C LYS A 241 6.75 28.86 48.88
N TYR A 242 6.72 29.82 47.96
CA TYR A 242 6.58 29.55 46.51
C TYR A 242 7.93 29.71 45.82
N SER A 243 8.91 28.97 46.34
CA SER A 243 10.08 28.53 45.58
C SER A 243 9.91 27.07 45.17
N THR A 244 8.66 26.67 44.87
CA THR A 244 8.39 25.49 44.06
C THR A 244 8.96 25.77 42.69
N SER A 245 10.12 25.15 42.42
CA SER A 245 10.72 25.00 41.10
C SER A 245 9.63 24.99 40.04
N ALA A 246 9.72 25.91 39.07
CA ALA A 246 9.10 25.69 37.79
C ALA A 246 9.70 24.38 37.27
N LYS A 247 8.94 23.29 37.42
CA LYS A 247 9.30 21.98 36.91
C LYS A 247 9.33 22.17 35.40
N MET A 248 10.50 22.47 34.84
CA MET A 248 10.71 22.65 33.41
C MET A 248 9.99 21.49 32.73
N ALA A 249 8.96 21.79 31.94
CA ALA A 249 8.11 20.77 31.35
C ALA A 249 9.02 19.88 30.48
N GLU A 250 9.22 18.65 30.92
CA GLU A 250 10.18 17.72 30.33
C GLU A 250 9.86 17.58 28.84
N SER A 251 10.79 17.97 27.97
CA SER A 251 10.62 17.93 26.52
C SER A 251 10.17 16.52 26.09
N LEU A 252 9.16 16.44 25.22
CA LEU A 252 8.70 15.16 24.70
C LEU A 252 9.44 14.81 23.41
N THR A 253 9.92 13.58 23.34
CA THR A 253 10.30 12.93 22.08
C THR A 253 9.29 11.86 21.66
N TYR A 254 9.27 11.52 20.38
CA TYR A 254 8.50 10.38 19.84
C TYR A 254 9.04 9.04 20.37
N LYS A 255 10.32 8.99 20.72
CA LYS A 255 10.93 7.88 21.45
C LYS A 255 10.38 7.74 22.86
N ASP A 256 10.23 8.84 23.60
CA ASP A 256 9.54 8.80 24.90
C ASP A 256 8.12 8.31 24.72
N ALA A 257 7.44 8.74 23.63
CA ALA A 257 6.11 8.30 23.23
C ALA A 257 5.98 6.79 22.96
N GLY A 258 7.10 6.06 22.90
CA GLY A 258 7.17 4.61 22.74
C GLY A 258 7.56 4.14 21.35
N VAL A 259 7.86 5.07 20.42
CA VAL A 259 8.16 4.75 19.02
C VAL A 259 9.62 5.03 18.71
N ASN A 260 10.38 3.99 18.34
CA ASN A 260 11.81 4.09 18.09
C ASN A 260 12.14 3.99 16.59
N ILE A 261 12.19 5.15 15.92
CA ILE A 261 12.52 5.26 14.48
C ILE A 261 13.86 4.58 14.16
N ASP A 262 14.88 4.78 14.99
CA ASP A 262 16.21 4.20 14.77
C ASP A 262 16.20 2.66 14.77
N ALA A 263 15.36 2.04 15.60
CA ALA A 263 15.17 0.59 15.61
C ALA A 263 14.43 0.07 14.37
N GLY A 264 13.49 0.85 13.84
CA GLY A 264 12.84 0.56 12.56
C GLY A 264 13.83 0.61 11.39
N SER A 265 14.60 1.69 11.28
CA SER A 265 15.65 1.84 10.27
C SER A 265 16.73 0.75 10.36
N GLU A 266 17.11 0.34 11.59
CA GLU A 266 18.01 -0.79 11.80
C GLU A 266 17.45 -2.11 11.28
N LEU A 267 16.15 -2.38 11.51
CA LEU A 267 15.48 -3.57 11.02
C LEU A 267 15.41 -3.59 9.49
N VAL A 268 15.01 -2.48 8.86
CA VAL A 268 15.00 -2.34 7.39
C VAL A 268 16.39 -2.61 6.81
N ARG A 269 17.45 -2.03 7.40
CA ARG A 269 18.85 -2.27 7.00
C ARG A 269 19.31 -3.72 7.14
N ARG A 270 18.72 -4.50 8.06
CA ARG A 270 18.98 -5.94 8.20
C ARG A 270 18.19 -6.75 7.18
N ILE A 271 16.93 -6.41 6.94
CA ILE A 271 16.06 -7.05 5.95
C ILE A 271 16.64 -6.87 4.54
N ALA A 272 17.12 -5.68 4.18
CA ALA A 272 17.74 -5.40 2.89
C ALA A 272 18.96 -6.30 2.56
N LYS A 273 19.64 -6.86 3.58
CA LYS A 273 20.73 -7.83 3.40
C LYS A 273 20.25 -9.26 3.12
N MET A 274 19.01 -9.58 3.52
CA MET A 274 18.38 -10.89 3.32
C MET A 274 17.48 -10.91 2.08
N ALA A 275 16.86 -9.78 1.75
CA ALA A 275 16.01 -9.55 0.60
C ALA A 275 16.51 -8.31 -0.18
N PRO A 276 17.37 -8.49 -1.21
CA PRO A 276 17.99 -7.42 -1.99
C PRO A 276 17.04 -6.64 -2.93
N GLY A 277 15.88 -6.24 -2.42
CA GLY A 277 14.88 -5.38 -3.08
C GLY A 277 14.04 -4.56 -2.11
N ILE A 278 14.38 -4.56 -0.81
CA ILE A 278 13.68 -3.82 0.26
C ILE A 278 14.57 -2.64 0.70
N GLY A 279 13.97 -1.45 0.83
CA GLY A 279 14.66 -0.25 1.33
C GLY A 279 14.20 1.08 0.73
N GLY A 280 13.47 1.05 -0.40
CA GLY A 280 12.71 2.21 -0.91
C GLY A 280 11.27 2.23 -0.37
N PHE A 281 10.48 3.20 -0.82
CA PHE A 281 9.05 3.34 -0.48
C PHE A 281 8.17 2.21 -1.06
N GLY A 282 8.57 1.61 -2.19
CA GLY A 282 7.86 0.48 -2.80
C GLY A 282 8.81 -0.64 -3.29
N GLY A 283 8.32 -1.87 -3.29
CA GLY A 283 9.04 -3.04 -3.83
C GLY A 283 8.77 -3.24 -5.32
N LEU A 284 9.83 -3.33 -6.13
CA LEU A 284 9.74 -3.53 -7.59
C LEU A 284 9.78 -5.01 -7.95
N PHE A 285 8.81 -5.47 -8.74
CA PHE A 285 8.75 -6.84 -9.29
C PHE A 285 8.66 -6.80 -10.84
N PRO A 286 9.55 -7.48 -11.59
CA PRO A 286 9.58 -7.37 -13.05
C PRO A 286 8.39 -8.08 -13.73
N LEU A 287 7.71 -7.37 -14.63
CA LEU A 287 6.62 -7.88 -15.46
C LEU A 287 6.75 -7.34 -16.90
N GLY A 288 7.25 -8.17 -17.82
CA GLY A 288 7.41 -7.78 -19.23
C GLY A 288 8.39 -6.60 -19.41
N ASP A 289 7.93 -5.51 -20.03
CA ASP A 289 8.64 -4.23 -20.20
C ASP A 289 8.53 -3.30 -18.99
N SER A 290 7.81 -3.73 -17.95
CA SER A 290 7.37 -2.94 -16.81
C SER A 290 7.81 -3.56 -15.47
N TYR A 291 7.61 -2.81 -14.39
CA TYR A 291 7.63 -3.31 -13.02
C TYR A 291 6.22 -3.17 -12.43
N LEU A 292 5.75 -4.21 -11.74
CA LEU A 292 4.76 -4.03 -10.70
C LEU A 292 5.44 -3.41 -9.49
N VAL A 293 4.77 -2.47 -8.83
CA VAL A 293 5.27 -1.78 -7.63
C VAL A 293 4.30 -2.03 -6.50
N ALA A 294 4.74 -2.73 -5.46
CA ALA A 294 3.92 -3.08 -4.31
C ALA A 294 4.33 -2.27 -3.07
N GLY A 295 3.34 -1.74 -2.36
CA GLY A 295 3.50 -1.07 -1.07
C GLY A 295 2.51 -1.66 -0.06
N THR A 296 2.87 -1.66 1.22
CA THR A 296 1.97 -2.05 2.31
C THR A 296 2.25 -1.19 3.53
N ASP A 297 1.17 -0.70 4.15
CA ASP A 297 1.24 0.11 5.36
C ASP A 297 -0.05 -0.02 6.17
N GLY A 298 -0.01 0.44 7.41
CA GLY A 298 -1.19 0.60 8.27
C GLY A 298 -1.44 2.06 8.63
N VAL A 299 -2.59 2.35 9.24
CA VAL A 299 -2.88 3.70 9.76
C VAL A 299 -2.08 3.99 11.04
N GLY A 300 -1.77 2.97 11.83
CA GLY A 300 -1.01 3.12 13.07
C GLY A 300 -1.79 3.89 14.16
N THR A 301 -1.08 4.65 15.01
CA THR A 301 -1.66 5.17 16.27
C THR A 301 -2.70 6.29 16.10
N LYS A 302 -3.00 6.73 14.87
CA LYS A 302 -4.17 7.58 14.56
C LYS A 302 -5.50 6.87 14.86
N LEU A 303 -5.54 5.53 14.75
CA LEU A 303 -6.70 4.71 15.10
C LEU A 303 -7.23 4.98 16.52
N LYS A 304 -6.35 5.24 17.50
CA LYS A 304 -6.80 5.59 18.86
C LYS A 304 -7.62 6.88 18.91
N LEU A 305 -7.29 7.89 18.08
CA LEU A 305 -8.11 9.09 17.96
C LEU A 305 -9.40 8.82 17.18
N ALA A 306 -9.38 7.92 16.20
CA ALA A 306 -10.61 7.46 15.54
C ALA A 306 -11.59 6.88 16.56
N PHE A 307 -11.13 6.02 17.49
CA PHE A 307 -11.97 5.47 18.57
C PHE A 307 -12.44 6.54 19.57
N GLU A 308 -11.54 7.46 19.97
CA GLU A 308 -11.84 8.53 20.94
C GLU A 308 -12.82 9.58 20.37
N THR A 309 -12.87 9.77 19.04
CA THR A 309 -13.76 10.75 18.36
C THR A 309 -15.00 10.14 17.71
N GLY A 310 -15.01 8.83 17.44
CA GLY A 310 -16.02 8.16 16.62
C GLY A 310 -15.92 8.47 15.12
N ILE A 311 -14.85 9.14 14.67
CA ILE A 311 -14.62 9.47 13.26
C ILE A 311 -13.91 8.28 12.60
N HIS A 312 -14.65 7.51 11.79
CA HIS A 312 -14.15 6.30 11.12
C HIS A 312 -14.23 6.40 9.59
N GLU A 313 -15.08 7.29 9.09
CA GLU A 313 -15.41 7.47 7.68
C GLU A 313 -14.21 7.94 6.84
N THR A 314 -13.23 8.62 7.45
CA THR A 314 -12.02 9.13 6.79
C THR A 314 -10.80 8.24 6.98
N ILE A 315 -10.83 7.29 7.91
CA ILE A 315 -9.63 6.52 8.31
C ILE A 315 -9.16 5.55 7.22
N GLY A 316 -10.09 5.08 6.38
CA GLY A 316 -9.76 4.31 5.19
C GLY A 316 -9.03 5.12 4.11
N ILE A 317 -9.24 6.44 4.06
CA ILE A 317 -8.49 7.34 3.16
C ILE A 317 -7.03 7.42 3.63
N ASP A 318 -6.79 7.53 4.95
CA ASP A 318 -5.44 7.46 5.52
C ASP A 318 -4.75 6.14 5.15
N LEU A 319 -5.44 5.00 5.27
CA LEU A 319 -4.91 3.68 4.94
C LEU A 319 -4.45 3.59 3.48
N VAL A 320 -5.31 4.02 2.55
CA VAL A 320 -4.99 4.03 1.12
C VAL A 320 -3.84 4.98 0.85
N ALA A 321 -3.93 6.22 1.35
CA ALA A 321 -2.95 7.28 1.10
C ALA A 321 -1.53 6.87 1.48
N MET A 322 -1.34 6.24 2.65
CA MET A 322 -0.03 5.78 3.10
C MET A 322 0.64 4.84 2.07
N SER A 323 -0.09 3.85 1.55
CA SER A 323 0.48 2.90 0.56
C SER A 323 0.56 3.47 -0.86
N VAL A 324 -0.43 4.22 -1.34
CA VAL A 324 -0.44 4.72 -2.74
C VAL A 324 0.55 5.87 -2.97
N ASN A 325 0.76 6.72 -1.96
CA ASN A 325 1.77 7.78 -2.01
C ASN A 325 3.20 7.20 -2.00
N ASP A 326 3.41 6.05 -1.36
CA ASP A 326 4.70 5.35 -1.34
C ASP A 326 5.03 4.70 -2.70
N ILE A 327 4.07 4.05 -3.37
CA ILE A 327 4.35 3.47 -4.70
C ILE A 327 4.52 4.52 -5.80
N VAL A 328 3.79 5.65 -5.74
CA VAL A 328 3.91 6.72 -6.76
C VAL A 328 5.26 7.45 -6.71
N THR A 329 6.06 7.30 -5.64
CA THR A 329 7.43 7.87 -5.61
C THR A 329 8.33 7.27 -6.70
N SER A 330 8.03 6.06 -7.16
CA SER A 330 8.74 5.38 -8.26
C SER A 330 8.22 5.78 -9.65
N GLY A 331 7.19 6.63 -9.72
CA GLY A 331 6.44 6.94 -10.94
C GLY A 331 5.35 5.93 -11.31
N ALA A 332 5.04 4.98 -10.41
CA ALA A 332 4.02 3.96 -10.67
C ALA A 332 2.60 4.51 -10.59
N LYS A 333 1.76 4.14 -11.57
CA LYS A 333 0.31 4.31 -11.49
C LYS A 333 -0.27 3.18 -10.62
N PRO A 334 -0.99 3.47 -9.52
CA PRO A 334 -1.77 2.47 -8.79
C PRO A 334 -2.78 1.76 -9.70
N LEU A 335 -2.90 0.43 -9.57
CA LEU A 335 -3.87 -0.39 -10.30
C LEU A 335 -4.98 -0.84 -9.36
N PHE A 336 -4.61 -1.44 -8.23
CA PHE A 336 -5.55 -1.96 -7.26
C PHE A 336 -5.02 -1.90 -5.83
N PHE A 337 -5.96 -2.02 -4.90
CA PHE A 337 -5.77 -2.04 -3.46
C PHE A 337 -6.39 -3.29 -2.85
N LEU A 338 -5.81 -3.80 -1.77
CA LEU A 338 -6.43 -4.76 -0.86
C LEU A 338 -6.31 -4.29 0.59
N ASP A 339 -7.25 -4.69 1.43
CA ASP A 339 -7.26 -4.39 2.85
C ASP A 339 -7.34 -5.65 3.74
N TYR A 340 -6.87 -5.52 4.97
CA TYR A 340 -7.04 -6.49 6.04
C TYR A 340 -7.55 -5.76 7.28
N PHE A 341 -8.76 -6.13 7.73
CA PHE A 341 -9.43 -5.55 8.88
C PHE A 341 -9.44 -6.56 10.03
N ALA A 342 -8.85 -6.21 11.17
CA ALA A 342 -8.81 -7.04 12.37
C ALA A 342 -9.49 -6.32 13.53
N THR A 343 -10.32 -7.01 14.31
CA THR A 343 -11.06 -6.43 15.44
C THR A 343 -11.25 -7.44 16.57
N SER A 344 -11.61 -6.98 17.76
CA SER A 344 -12.07 -7.85 18.85
C SER A 344 -13.38 -8.55 18.48
N HIS A 345 -14.38 -7.73 18.09
CA HIS A 345 -15.69 -8.15 17.61
C HIS A 345 -16.12 -7.26 16.43
N LEU A 346 -16.86 -7.81 15.48
CA LEU A 346 -17.26 -7.07 14.29
C LEU A 346 -18.52 -6.22 14.54
N ASP A 347 -18.33 -4.91 14.68
CA ASP A 347 -19.37 -3.93 14.45
C ASP A 347 -19.46 -3.66 12.94
N VAL A 348 -20.58 -4.05 12.33
CA VAL A 348 -20.80 -3.98 10.87
C VAL A 348 -20.99 -2.53 10.41
N ASP A 349 -21.70 -1.70 11.18
CA ASP A 349 -21.96 -0.30 10.83
C ASP A 349 -20.65 0.52 10.89
N LEU A 350 -19.80 0.22 11.87
CA LEU A 350 -18.45 0.77 11.97
C LEU A 350 -17.56 0.29 10.82
N ALA A 351 -17.57 -1.01 10.51
CA ALA A 351 -16.73 -1.56 9.44
C ALA A 351 -17.13 -0.99 8.06
N GLU A 352 -18.43 -0.81 7.81
CA GLU A 352 -18.94 -0.16 6.58
C GLU A 352 -18.37 1.26 6.42
N LYS A 353 -18.33 2.06 7.50
CA LYS A 353 -17.72 3.41 7.48
C LYS A 353 -16.24 3.37 7.12
N VAL A 354 -15.48 2.43 7.67
CA VAL A 354 -14.04 2.29 7.37
C VAL A 354 -13.84 1.87 5.92
N VAL A 355 -14.56 0.85 5.46
CA VAL A 355 -14.48 0.35 4.07
C VAL A 355 -14.92 1.43 3.07
N LYS A 356 -15.94 2.24 3.39
CA LYS A 356 -16.31 3.40 2.58
C LYS A 356 -15.13 4.37 2.45
N GLY A 357 -14.43 4.69 3.52
CA GLY A 357 -13.21 5.50 3.47
C GLY A 357 -12.11 4.89 2.58
N ILE A 358 -11.96 3.56 2.58
CA ILE A 358 -11.02 2.86 1.69
C ILE A 358 -11.45 3.01 0.23
N VAL A 359 -12.74 2.86 -0.07
CA VAL A 359 -13.30 3.06 -1.41
C VAL A 359 -13.11 4.51 -1.88
N ASP A 360 -13.43 5.48 -1.04
CA ASP A 360 -13.25 6.92 -1.32
C ASP A 360 -11.76 7.28 -1.54
N GLY A 361 -10.84 6.61 -0.82
CA GLY A 361 -9.40 6.72 -1.05
C GLY A 361 -8.95 6.09 -2.38
N CYS A 362 -9.46 4.90 -2.71
CA CYS A 362 -9.16 4.22 -3.98
C CYS A 362 -9.61 5.05 -5.20
N GLN A 363 -10.79 5.69 -5.11
CA GLN A 363 -11.29 6.61 -6.14
C GLN A 363 -10.37 7.82 -6.33
N GLN A 364 -9.89 8.43 -5.24
CA GLN A 364 -8.92 9.54 -5.30
C GLN A 364 -7.56 9.12 -5.90
N ALA A 365 -7.18 7.86 -5.75
CA ALA A 365 -5.94 7.28 -6.27
C ALA A 365 -6.05 6.72 -7.71
N ASP A 366 -7.24 6.78 -8.34
CA ASP A 366 -7.55 6.14 -9.63
C ASP A 366 -7.21 4.63 -9.65
N CYS A 367 -7.54 3.92 -8.57
CA CYS A 367 -7.35 2.47 -8.45
C CYS A 367 -8.60 1.72 -7.95
N THR A 368 -8.61 0.40 -8.14
CA THR A 368 -9.73 -0.46 -7.74
C THR A 368 -9.49 -1.12 -6.38
N LEU A 369 -10.45 -1.04 -5.46
CA LEU A 369 -10.47 -1.96 -4.30
C LEU A 369 -10.81 -3.37 -4.81
N LEU A 370 -9.81 -4.25 -4.87
CA LEU A 370 -9.92 -5.58 -5.50
C LEU A 370 -10.53 -6.63 -4.56
N GLY A 371 -10.36 -6.44 -3.25
CA GLY A 371 -10.91 -7.29 -2.20
C GLY A 371 -10.14 -7.10 -0.90
N GLY A 372 -10.65 -7.69 0.18
CA GLY A 372 -10.03 -7.65 1.50
C GLY A 372 -10.40 -8.86 2.34
N GLU A 373 -9.97 -8.86 3.60
CA GLU A 373 -10.20 -9.94 4.57
C GLU A 373 -10.54 -9.35 5.95
N THR A 374 -11.48 -9.99 6.65
CA THR A 374 -12.03 -9.49 7.93
C THR A 374 -11.90 -10.55 9.02
N ALA A 375 -11.20 -10.23 10.11
CA ALA A 375 -10.88 -11.16 11.18
C ALA A 375 -11.35 -10.67 12.57
N GLU A 376 -12.18 -11.48 13.24
CA GLU A 376 -12.52 -11.31 14.66
C GLU A 376 -11.57 -12.10 15.56
N MET A 377 -10.94 -11.42 16.52
CA MET A 377 -9.92 -11.95 17.43
C MET A 377 -10.07 -11.34 18.84
N PRO A 378 -11.11 -11.73 19.61
CA PRO A 378 -11.49 -11.07 20.87
C PRO A 378 -10.46 -11.19 22.00
N ASP A 379 -9.60 -12.21 21.98
CA ASP A 379 -8.50 -12.37 22.94
C ASP A 379 -7.23 -11.59 22.55
N PHE A 380 -7.20 -10.93 21.38
CA PHE A 380 -6.03 -10.22 20.85
C PHE A 380 -6.23 -8.70 20.81
N TYR A 381 -7.40 -8.25 20.36
CA TYR A 381 -7.78 -6.84 20.32
C TYR A 381 -8.68 -6.48 21.50
N ALA A 382 -8.58 -5.24 21.99
CA ALA A 382 -9.50 -4.74 23.00
C ALA A 382 -10.90 -4.51 22.42
N GLU A 383 -11.92 -4.63 23.27
CA GLU A 383 -13.32 -4.39 22.87
C GLU A 383 -13.50 -2.98 22.29
N GLY A 384 -14.14 -2.89 21.12
CA GLY A 384 -14.31 -1.64 20.38
C GLY A 384 -13.09 -1.15 19.60
N GLU A 385 -11.96 -1.87 19.63
CA GLU A 385 -10.75 -1.53 18.87
C GLU A 385 -10.52 -2.44 17.67
N TYR A 386 -10.07 -1.84 16.57
CA TYR A 386 -9.67 -2.52 15.33
C TYR A 386 -8.27 -2.08 14.87
N ASP A 387 -7.70 -2.83 13.94
CA ASP A 387 -6.49 -2.49 13.20
C ASP A 387 -6.71 -2.77 11.72
N ILE A 388 -6.08 -1.97 10.87
CA ILE A 388 -6.24 -2.02 9.42
C ILE A 388 -4.89 -1.92 8.72
N SER A 389 -4.64 -2.88 7.83
CA SER A 389 -3.47 -2.94 6.96
C SER A 389 -3.90 -2.88 5.50
N GLY A 390 -3.13 -2.15 4.69
CA GLY A 390 -3.40 -1.91 3.27
C GLY A 390 -2.29 -2.46 2.38
N PHE A 391 -2.64 -2.79 1.15
CA PHE A 391 -1.73 -3.35 0.14
C PHE A 391 -2.05 -2.71 -1.21
N ALA A 392 -1.20 -1.79 -1.65
CA ALA A 392 -1.33 -1.14 -2.96
C ALA A 392 -0.42 -1.84 -3.98
N VAL A 393 -0.94 -2.11 -5.18
CA VAL A 393 -0.14 -2.55 -6.33
C VAL A 393 -0.35 -1.59 -7.48
N GLY A 394 0.76 -1.05 -8.00
CA GLY A 394 0.80 -0.22 -9.20
C GLY A 394 1.71 -0.79 -10.28
N ILE A 395 1.84 -0.06 -11.39
CA ILE A 395 2.71 -0.41 -12.53
C ILE A 395 3.47 0.80 -13.04
N VAL A 396 4.72 0.58 -13.46
CA VAL A 396 5.59 1.58 -14.11
C VAL A 396 6.41 0.90 -15.21
N LYS A 397 6.66 1.59 -16.34
CA LYS A 397 7.58 1.08 -17.36
C LYS A 397 9.03 1.09 -16.86
N LYS A 398 9.85 0.12 -17.27
CA LYS A 398 11.25 -0.01 -16.81
C LYS A 398 12.14 1.19 -17.13
N ASP A 399 11.88 1.87 -18.24
CA ASP A 399 12.58 3.08 -18.70
C ASP A 399 12.10 4.37 -17.99
N SER A 400 10.95 4.31 -17.33
CA SER A 400 10.23 5.44 -16.74
C SER A 400 10.28 5.45 -15.21
N VAL A 401 11.04 4.54 -14.60
CA VAL A 401 11.21 4.45 -13.13
C VAL A 401 11.96 5.68 -12.62
N ILE A 402 11.35 6.35 -11.64
CA ILE A 402 11.98 7.44 -10.89
C ILE A 402 12.73 6.83 -9.70
N ASP A 403 14.06 6.84 -9.77
CA ASP A 403 14.95 6.21 -8.80
C ASP A 403 15.98 7.19 -8.19
N GLY A 404 15.94 8.46 -8.56
CA GLY A 404 16.83 9.49 -8.02
C GLY A 404 18.24 9.53 -8.59
N LYS A 405 18.64 8.59 -9.47
CA LYS A 405 20.04 8.47 -9.94
C LYS A 405 20.58 9.72 -10.65
N ASP A 406 19.70 10.49 -11.29
CA ASP A 406 20.01 11.68 -12.10
C ASP A 406 19.92 13.00 -11.30
N ILE A 407 19.74 12.91 -9.98
CA ILE A 407 19.80 14.05 -9.05
C ILE A 407 21.24 14.54 -8.92
N VAL A 408 21.41 15.87 -8.98
CA VAL A 408 22.71 16.56 -8.84
C VAL A 408 22.59 17.74 -7.89
N ALA A 409 23.73 18.18 -7.33
CA ALA A 409 23.76 19.43 -6.56
C ALA A 409 23.32 20.62 -7.43
N GLY A 410 22.43 21.46 -6.91
CA GLY A 410 21.76 22.53 -7.65
C GLY A 410 20.37 22.19 -8.19
N ASP A 411 19.93 20.92 -8.11
CA ASP A 411 18.52 20.59 -8.29
C ASP A 411 17.66 21.18 -7.15
N VAL A 412 16.39 21.46 -7.46
CA VAL A 412 15.47 22.18 -6.58
C VAL A 412 14.54 21.20 -5.87
N LEU A 413 14.21 21.50 -4.61
CA LEU A 413 13.21 20.77 -3.83
C LEU A 413 11.87 21.51 -3.85
N ILE A 414 10.83 20.86 -4.38
CA ILE A 414 9.45 21.35 -4.42
C ILE A 414 8.61 20.56 -3.44
N GLY A 415 8.01 21.23 -2.45
CA GLY A 415 7.11 20.64 -1.47
C GLY A 415 5.65 20.80 -1.86
N LEU A 416 4.87 19.72 -1.75
CA LEU A 416 3.40 19.72 -1.88
C LEU A 416 2.77 19.73 -0.47
N PRO A 417 1.76 20.58 -0.21
CA PRO A 417 1.21 20.77 1.14
C PRO A 417 0.53 19.50 1.68
N SER A 418 0.67 19.28 2.98
CA SER A 418 -0.08 18.28 3.75
C SER A 418 -1.40 18.85 4.28
N SER A 419 -2.40 18.00 4.52
CA SER A 419 -3.65 18.37 5.22
C SER A 419 -3.47 18.55 6.74
N GLY A 420 -2.33 18.15 7.30
CA GLY A 420 -2.05 18.13 8.74
C GLY A 420 -0.97 17.10 9.05
N VAL A 421 -1.03 16.48 10.22
CA VAL A 421 -0.08 15.42 10.67
C VAL A 421 -0.14 14.13 9.83
N HIS A 422 -1.06 14.02 8.87
CA HIS A 422 -1.32 12.82 8.06
C HIS A 422 -1.64 11.59 8.94
N SER A 423 -0.89 10.48 8.82
CA SER A 423 -1.03 9.29 9.68
C SER A 423 0.20 9.05 10.58
N ASN A 424 1.07 10.05 10.76
CA ASN A 424 2.35 9.91 11.47
C ASN A 424 2.41 10.76 12.76
N GLY A 425 3.24 10.33 13.72
CA GLY A 425 3.48 11.08 14.96
C GLY A 425 2.39 10.96 16.04
N PHE A 426 1.30 10.22 15.82
CA PHE A 426 0.13 10.21 16.71
C PHE A 426 0.40 9.75 18.15
N SER A 427 1.40 8.91 18.38
CA SER A 427 1.83 8.55 19.75
C SER A 427 2.33 9.76 20.53
N LEU A 428 3.01 10.70 19.87
CA LEU A 428 3.44 11.97 20.48
C LEU A 428 2.26 12.94 20.60
N VAL A 429 1.42 13.06 19.57
CA VAL A 429 0.18 13.87 19.62
C VAL A 429 -0.68 13.51 20.83
N ARG A 430 -0.92 12.21 21.10
CA ARG A 430 -1.69 11.76 22.27
C ARG A 430 -1.06 12.16 23.61
N ARG A 431 0.28 12.23 23.69
CA ARG A 431 0.98 12.75 24.89
C ARG A 431 0.92 14.27 25.01
N VAL A 432 0.88 14.98 23.89
CA VAL A 432 0.67 16.43 23.89
C VAL A 432 -0.76 16.77 24.32
N LEU A 433 -1.77 16.07 23.78
CA LEU A 433 -3.16 16.16 24.22
C LEU A 433 -3.31 15.91 25.73
N ALA A 434 -2.72 14.82 26.25
CA ALA A 434 -2.74 14.48 27.67
C ALA A 434 -1.97 15.47 28.59
N ARG A 435 -1.19 16.39 28.02
CA ARG A 435 -0.55 17.52 28.72
C ARG A 435 -1.26 18.85 28.49
N SER A 436 -2.22 18.91 27.58
CA SER A 436 -2.93 20.12 27.20
C SER A 436 -4.17 20.32 28.07
N ASP A 437 -4.58 21.58 28.24
CA ASP A 437 -5.88 21.92 28.82
C ASP A 437 -7.04 21.85 27.78
N LEU A 438 -6.79 21.31 26.58
CA LEU A 438 -7.77 21.20 25.50
C LEU A 438 -8.27 19.76 25.33
N SER A 439 -9.58 19.62 25.12
CA SER A 439 -10.22 18.41 24.61
C SER A 439 -10.19 18.37 23.07
N LEU A 440 -10.52 17.21 22.50
CA LEU A 440 -10.67 17.05 21.05
C LEU A 440 -11.82 17.91 20.47
N THR A 441 -12.78 18.33 21.29
CA THR A 441 -13.91 19.19 20.89
C THR A 441 -13.63 20.68 21.05
N ASP A 442 -12.52 21.09 21.67
CA ASP A 442 -12.15 22.50 21.79
C ASP A 442 -11.55 23.04 20.49
N GLN A 443 -11.67 24.35 20.26
CA GLN A 443 -11.08 25.02 19.09
C GLN A 443 -9.55 24.96 19.13
N LEU A 444 -8.94 24.63 17.98
CA LEU A 444 -7.50 24.66 17.82
C LEU A 444 -7.00 26.13 17.83
N PRO A 445 -6.04 26.52 18.69
CA PRO A 445 -5.62 27.91 18.78
C PRO A 445 -5.05 28.47 17.46
N GLY A 446 -5.76 29.44 16.88
CA GLY A 446 -5.40 30.09 15.61
C GLY A 446 -6.15 29.56 14.39
N GLU A 447 -7.06 28.59 14.56
CA GLU A 447 -7.89 28.02 13.51
C GLU A 447 -9.38 28.07 13.89
N ALA A 448 -10.27 27.90 12.90
CA ALA A 448 -11.73 27.84 13.13
C ALA A 448 -12.23 26.42 13.50
N VAL A 449 -11.42 25.39 13.22
CA VAL A 449 -11.73 23.97 13.49
C VAL A 449 -11.35 23.54 14.90
N THR A 450 -11.94 22.44 15.37
CA THR A 450 -11.56 21.79 16.61
C THR A 450 -10.21 21.08 16.51
N VAL A 451 -9.60 20.79 17.67
CA VAL A 451 -8.37 19.99 17.75
C VAL A 451 -8.58 18.58 17.17
N GLY A 452 -9.75 17.99 17.39
CA GLY A 452 -10.14 16.69 16.84
C GLY A 452 -10.24 16.71 15.32
N GLU A 453 -10.96 17.67 14.73
CA GLU A 453 -11.06 17.82 13.27
C GLU A 453 -9.68 18.04 12.61
N ALA A 454 -8.83 18.90 13.20
CA ALA A 454 -7.50 19.16 12.67
C ALA A 454 -6.56 17.93 12.73
N LEU A 455 -6.73 17.06 13.73
CA LEU A 455 -5.96 15.82 13.87
C LEU A 455 -6.54 14.65 13.04
N MET A 456 -7.85 14.63 12.84
CA MET A 456 -8.56 13.60 12.05
C MET A 456 -8.71 13.94 10.57
N ALA A 457 -8.18 15.09 10.12
CA ALA A 457 -8.04 15.41 8.71
C ALA A 457 -7.36 14.24 7.96
N PRO A 458 -7.94 13.73 6.85
CA PRO A 458 -7.38 12.61 6.11
C PRO A 458 -6.08 12.98 5.42
N THR A 459 -5.16 12.04 5.33
CA THR A 459 -3.91 12.15 4.58
C THR A 459 -4.20 12.44 3.10
N VAL A 460 -3.47 13.40 2.53
CA VAL A 460 -3.63 13.78 1.11
C VAL A 460 -3.13 12.66 0.20
N ILE A 461 -3.93 12.28 -0.80
CA ILE A 461 -3.54 11.36 -1.86
C ILE A 461 -2.95 12.17 -3.03
N TYR A 462 -1.64 12.05 -3.23
CA TYR A 462 -0.90 12.86 -4.21
C TYR A 462 -0.86 12.25 -5.62
N VAL A 463 -1.37 11.02 -5.80
CA VAL A 463 -1.20 10.19 -7.01
C VAL A 463 -1.46 10.96 -8.30
N ASN A 464 -2.66 11.53 -8.47
CA ASN A 464 -3.03 12.24 -9.70
C ASN A 464 -2.19 13.49 -9.93
N GLN A 465 -1.89 14.25 -8.87
CA GLN A 465 -1.05 15.46 -8.95
C GLN A 465 0.38 15.10 -9.38
N VAL A 466 0.95 14.05 -8.79
CA VAL A 466 2.32 13.58 -9.07
C VAL A 466 2.42 12.99 -10.47
N LEU A 467 1.51 12.08 -10.88
CA LEU A 467 1.52 11.51 -12.23
C LEU A 467 1.36 12.60 -13.32
N ASN A 468 0.52 13.61 -13.10
CA ASN A 468 0.38 14.75 -14.01
C ASN A 468 1.68 15.57 -14.10
N LEU A 469 2.41 15.75 -13.00
CA LEU A 469 3.70 16.43 -12.98
C LEU A 469 4.81 15.59 -13.63
N ILE A 470 4.80 14.26 -13.48
CA ILE A 470 5.71 13.34 -14.17
C ILE A 470 5.49 13.44 -15.68
N ASN A 471 4.24 13.45 -16.14
CA ASN A 471 3.90 13.61 -17.56
C ASN A 471 4.33 14.98 -18.14
N LYS A 472 4.44 16.02 -17.31
CA LYS A 472 5.05 17.32 -17.69
C LYS A 472 6.59 17.23 -17.80
N GLY A 473 7.23 16.26 -17.16
CA GLY A 473 8.65 15.96 -17.27
C GLY A 473 9.57 16.88 -16.47
N GLY A 474 10.71 16.33 -16.04
CA GLY A 474 11.74 17.05 -15.25
C GLY A 474 11.78 16.70 -13.76
N ILE A 475 10.95 15.75 -13.30
CA ILE A 475 11.10 15.10 -11.99
C ILE A 475 12.23 14.07 -12.07
N LYS A 476 13.15 14.14 -11.10
CA LYS A 476 14.30 13.24 -10.95
C LYS A 476 14.18 12.32 -9.74
N GLY A 477 13.47 12.76 -8.72
CA GLY A 477 13.21 11.99 -7.50
C GLY A 477 11.96 12.48 -6.78
N ILE A 478 11.38 11.60 -5.96
CA ILE A 478 10.17 11.87 -5.17
C ILE A 478 10.39 11.26 -3.79
N ALA A 479 9.99 11.97 -2.73
CA ALA A 479 10.02 11.50 -1.36
C ALA A 479 8.69 11.79 -0.65
N HIS A 480 8.00 10.74 -0.22
CA HIS A 480 6.82 10.84 0.64
C HIS A 480 7.28 11.12 2.09
N ILE A 481 6.67 12.11 2.74
CA ILE A 481 7.10 12.61 4.05
C ILE A 481 6.23 11.99 5.15
N THR A 482 6.70 10.85 5.64
CA THR A 482 6.06 10.04 6.70
C THR A 482 6.90 10.10 7.98
N GLY A 483 6.89 9.04 8.80
CA GLY A 483 7.75 8.93 9.99
C GLY A 483 9.22 9.14 9.66
N GLY A 484 9.91 9.93 10.47
CA GLY A 484 11.26 10.42 10.17
C GLY A 484 11.31 11.79 9.48
N GLY A 485 10.14 12.32 9.07
CA GLY A 485 9.97 13.70 8.59
C GLY A 485 10.87 14.01 7.39
N PHE A 486 11.34 15.25 7.27
CA PHE A 486 12.25 15.62 6.18
C PHE A 486 13.63 14.96 6.35
N THR A 487 14.11 14.88 7.60
CA THR A 487 15.47 14.42 7.94
C THR A 487 15.75 13.01 7.44
N ASP A 488 14.82 12.07 7.64
CA ASP A 488 15.05 10.65 7.35
C ASP A 488 14.40 10.18 6.03
N ASN A 489 13.51 10.97 5.40
CA ASN A 489 12.84 10.60 4.14
C ASN A 489 13.49 11.22 2.89
N ILE A 490 13.83 12.52 2.88
CA ILE A 490 14.40 13.18 1.70
C ILE A 490 15.70 12.53 1.23
N PRO A 491 16.67 12.18 2.11
CA PRO A 491 17.92 11.55 1.66
C PRO A 491 17.77 10.15 1.05
N ARG A 492 16.61 9.48 1.19
CA ARG A 492 16.41 8.10 0.66
C ARG A 492 16.44 8.04 -0.86
N VAL A 493 16.09 9.13 -1.54
CA VAL A 493 16.09 9.22 -3.01
C VAL A 493 17.40 9.80 -3.55
N PHE A 494 18.38 10.16 -2.71
CA PHE A 494 19.60 10.81 -3.16
C PHE A 494 20.74 9.82 -3.49
N PRO A 495 21.49 10.05 -4.58
CA PRO A 495 22.82 9.49 -4.77
C PRO A 495 23.76 9.79 -3.60
N LYS A 496 24.73 8.90 -3.37
CA LYS A 496 25.73 9.08 -2.30
C LYS A 496 26.52 10.38 -2.47
N GLY A 497 26.76 11.08 -1.36
CA GLY A 497 27.45 12.36 -1.33
C GLY A 497 26.59 13.58 -1.66
N LEU A 498 25.27 13.39 -1.83
CA LEU A 498 24.28 14.46 -1.93
C LEU A 498 23.37 14.53 -0.70
N GLY A 499 22.92 15.76 -0.41
CA GLY A 499 22.10 16.11 0.74
C GLY A 499 21.19 17.29 0.41
N ALA A 500 20.38 17.72 1.38
CA ALA A 500 19.40 18.80 1.19
C ALA A 500 19.71 19.99 2.09
N THR A 501 19.47 21.20 1.57
CA THR A 501 19.24 22.40 2.40
C THR A 501 17.75 22.74 2.32
N ILE A 502 17.07 22.84 3.45
CA ILE A 502 15.65 23.17 3.58
C ILE A 502 15.51 24.58 4.15
N TYR A 503 14.66 25.40 3.54
CA TYR A 503 14.38 26.78 3.93
C TYR A 503 13.18 26.84 4.86
N GLY A 504 13.39 27.22 6.13
CA GLY A 504 12.34 27.16 7.16
C GLY A 504 11.14 28.07 6.91
N ASP A 505 11.36 29.20 6.23
CA ASP A 505 10.35 30.26 6.05
C ASP A 505 9.66 30.24 4.66
N SER A 506 9.90 29.22 3.81
CA SER A 506 9.38 29.22 2.43
C SER A 506 7.98 28.65 2.24
N TRP A 507 7.36 28.13 3.31
CA TRP A 507 5.92 27.83 3.38
C TRP A 507 5.36 28.18 4.76
N VAL A 508 4.05 28.33 4.86
CA VAL A 508 3.39 28.58 6.14
C VAL A 508 3.20 27.26 6.88
N VAL A 509 4.01 27.01 7.92
CA VAL A 509 3.80 25.88 8.84
C VAL A 509 2.41 26.01 9.51
N PRO A 510 1.50 25.03 9.35
CA PRO A 510 0.15 25.09 9.90
C PRO A 510 0.10 25.28 11.43
N PRO A 511 -0.90 26.01 11.97
CA PRO A 511 -1.02 26.28 13.41
C PRO A 511 -1.01 25.02 14.30
N LEU A 512 -1.54 23.90 13.79
CA LEU A 512 -1.53 22.60 14.46
C LEU A 512 -0.12 22.20 14.94
N PHE A 513 0.92 22.32 14.10
CA PHE A 513 2.28 21.97 14.49
C PHE A 513 2.86 22.94 15.53
N LYS A 514 2.53 24.24 15.42
CA LYS A 514 2.96 25.28 16.37
C LYS A 514 2.32 25.04 17.75
N TRP A 515 1.05 24.63 17.77
CA TRP A 515 0.36 24.21 19.00
C TRP A 515 0.99 22.93 19.59
N ILE A 516 1.18 21.88 18.76
CA ILE A 516 1.83 20.62 19.18
C ILE A 516 3.18 20.91 19.84
N GLN A 517 4.04 21.68 19.16
CA GLN A 517 5.38 22.02 19.64
C GLN A 517 5.34 22.77 20.97
N LYS A 518 4.51 23.81 21.07
CA LYS A 518 4.40 24.66 22.25
C LYS A 518 3.90 23.90 23.48
N VAL A 519 2.87 23.06 23.32
CA VAL A 519 2.29 22.30 24.45
C VAL A 519 3.18 21.12 24.84
N GLY A 520 3.80 20.44 23.87
CA GLY A 520 4.72 19.35 24.13
C GLY A 520 6.10 19.78 24.67
N ASN A 521 6.44 21.07 24.53
CA ASN A 521 7.80 21.61 24.70
C ASN A 521 8.83 20.83 23.84
N ILE A 522 8.46 20.56 22.58
CA ILE A 522 9.22 19.67 21.67
C ILE A 522 10.31 20.48 20.95
N GLU A 523 11.52 19.93 20.87
CA GLU A 523 12.62 20.56 20.13
C GLU A 523 12.35 20.62 18.62
N ASP A 524 12.84 21.68 17.98
CA ASP A 524 12.79 21.89 16.52
C ASP A 524 13.27 20.70 15.69
N SER A 525 14.34 20.06 16.14
CA SER A 525 14.93 18.83 15.58
C SER A 525 13.92 17.68 15.58
N GLU A 526 13.27 17.46 16.72
CA GLU A 526 12.31 16.38 16.94
C GLU A 526 10.98 16.65 16.23
N MET A 527 10.54 17.91 16.14
CA MET A 527 9.40 18.31 15.32
C MET A 527 9.62 17.94 13.85
N ARG A 528 10.77 18.34 13.27
CA ARG A 528 11.11 18.07 11.85
C ARG A 528 11.46 16.61 11.54
N ARG A 529 11.70 15.79 12.57
CA ARG A 529 11.91 14.33 12.47
C ARG A 529 10.63 13.53 12.71
N THR A 530 9.70 14.03 13.53
CA THR A 530 8.45 13.30 13.84
C THR A 530 7.34 13.63 12.85
N PHE A 531 7.29 14.89 12.38
CA PHE A 531 6.18 15.43 11.61
C PHE A 531 6.63 15.94 10.23
N ASN A 532 5.66 16.00 9.32
CA ASN A 532 5.83 16.53 7.96
C ASN A 532 5.88 18.08 7.90
N MET A 533 5.61 18.76 9.02
CA MET A 533 5.65 20.22 9.20
C MET A 533 4.84 21.05 8.18
N GLY A 534 3.85 20.45 7.51
CA GLY A 534 3.05 21.12 6.48
C GLY A 534 3.31 20.67 5.04
N ILE A 535 4.29 19.80 4.79
CA ILE A 535 4.65 19.32 3.44
C ILE A 535 4.64 17.79 3.41
N GLY A 536 3.65 17.18 2.75
CA GLY A 536 3.48 15.72 2.75
C GLY A 536 4.26 14.99 1.66
N MET A 537 4.66 15.68 0.58
CA MET A 537 5.40 15.09 -0.54
C MET A 537 6.44 16.08 -1.05
N VAL A 538 7.63 15.59 -1.41
CA VAL A 538 8.74 16.39 -1.96
C VAL A 538 9.15 15.85 -3.32
N LEU A 539 9.22 16.74 -4.30
CA LEU A 539 9.72 16.47 -5.65
C LEU A 539 11.11 17.08 -5.81
N VAL A 540 12.04 16.31 -6.37
CA VAL A 540 13.39 16.75 -6.75
C VAL A 540 13.39 16.98 -8.25
N VAL A 541 13.66 18.22 -8.67
CA VAL A 541 13.45 18.67 -10.06
C VAL A 541 14.60 19.54 -10.54
N SER A 542 14.78 19.67 -11.86
CA SER A 542 15.71 20.67 -12.40
C SER A 542 15.19 22.10 -12.16
N PRO A 543 16.07 23.14 -12.16
CA PRO A 543 15.64 24.52 -12.00
C PRO A 543 14.57 24.98 -13.01
N GLU A 544 14.64 24.50 -14.25
CA GLU A 544 13.68 24.81 -15.33
C GLU A 544 12.32 24.15 -15.07
N ALA A 545 12.32 22.93 -14.52
CA ALA A 545 11.10 22.26 -14.08
C ALA A 545 10.50 22.95 -12.84
N ALA A 546 11.31 23.36 -11.87
CA ALA A 546 10.86 24.13 -10.72
C ALA A 546 10.14 25.42 -11.11
N LEU A 547 10.72 26.22 -12.01
CA LEU A 547 10.08 27.44 -12.52
C LEU A 547 8.73 27.17 -13.17
N ARG A 548 8.60 26.06 -13.90
CA ARG A 548 7.37 25.66 -14.58
C ARG A 548 6.28 25.22 -13.59
N ILE A 549 6.65 24.46 -12.56
CA ILE A 549 5.73 23.96 -11.53
C ILE A 549 5.24 25.11 -10.64
N LEU A 550 6.15 26.01 -10.23
CA LEU A 550 5.83 27.16 -9.37
C LEU A 550 5.08 28.29 -10.12
N GLY A 551 5.11 28.29 -11.45
CA GLY A 551 4.31 29.19 -12.29
C GLY A 551 2.91 28.66 -12.63
N ASP A 552 2.59 27.43 -12.22
CA ASP A 552 1.30 26.77 -12.49
C ASP A 552 0.30 27.07 -11.37
N ASN A 553 -0.58 28.06 -11.60
CA ASN A 553 -1.55 28.52 -10.60
C ASN A 553 -2.60 27.47 -10.20
N GLU A 554 -2.71 26.34 -10.92
CA GLU A 554 -3.59 25.22 -10.55
C GLU A 554 -2.94 24.31 -9.49
N ILE A 555 -1.65 24.50 -9.19
CA ILE A 555 -0.84 23.63 -8.34
C ILE A 555 -0.31 24.42 -7.13
N THR A 556 -0.86 24.16 -5.94
CA THR A 556 -0.25 24.64 -4.70
C THR A 556 1.03 23.85 -4.41
N ALA A 557 2.18 24.50 -4.62
CA ALA A 557 3.51 23.96 -4.37
C ALA A 557 4.47 25.05 -3.90
N TYR A 558 5.50 24.67 -3.13
CA TYR A 558 6.48 25.58 -2.54
C TYR A 558 7.89 25.18 -2.93
N ARG A 559 8.79 26.13 -3.20
CA ARG A 559 10.23 25.84 -3.21
C ARG A 559 10.70 25.72 -1.76
N ILE A 560 10.96 24.50 -1.31
CA ILE A 560 11.31 24.22 0.09
C ILE A 560 12.83 24.13 0.33
N GLY A 561 13.64 24.09 -0.73
CA GLY A 561 15.06 23.85 -0.58
C GLY A 561 15.77 23.60 -1.91
N ASP A 562 17.03 23.20 -1.79
CA ASP A 562 17.91 22.81 -2.90
C ASP A 562 18.82 21.63 -2.50
N VAL A 563 19.21 20.83 -3.49
CA VAL A 563 20.16 19.72 -3.35
C VAL A 563 21.59 20.27 -3.29
N VAL A 564 22.38 19.79 -2.33
CA VAL A 564 23.74 20.26 -2.04
C VAL A 564 24.73 19.09 -1.90
N ASN A 565 26.02 19.40 -2.05
CA ASN A 565 27.10 18.44 -1.76
C ASN A 565 27.22 18.16 -0.24
N GLY A 566 27.57 16.92 0.10
CA GLY A 566 27.61 16.39 1.47
C GLY A 566 26.42 15.48 1.76
N GLU A 567 26.29 14.95 2.96
CA GLU A 567 25.20 14.01 3.30
C GLU A 567 24.20 14.63 4.29
N GLY A 568 22.97 14.08 4.31
CA GLY A 568 21.91 14.45 5.25
C GLY A 568 21.11 15.71 4.87
N VAL A 569 20.37 16.24 5.84
CA VAL A 569 19.51 17.42 5.69
C VAL A 569 19.98 18.55 6.62
N ARG A 570 20.08 19.76 6.07
CA ARG A 570 20.37 21.00 6.80
C ARG A 570 19.15 21.90 6.77
N TYR A 571 18.91 22.64 7.84
CA TYR A 571 17.83 23.60 7.96
C TYR A 571 18.42 25.01 8.04
N CYS A 572 17.89 25.93 7.25
CA CYS A 572 18.34 27.32 7.12
C CYS A 572 17.17 28.30 7.28
#